data_AF-A0AAV9VEH9-F1
#
_entry.id   AF-A0AAV9VEH9-F1
#
_cell.length_a   1.000
_cell.length_b   1.000
_cell.length_c   1.000
_cell.angle_alpha   90.00
_cell.angle_beta   90.00
_cell.angle_gamma   90.00
#
_symmetry.space_group_name_H-M   'P 1'
#
loop_
_entity.id
_entity.type
_entity.pdbx_description
1 polymer ?
#
loop_
_entity_poly.entity_id
_entity_poly.type
_entity_poly.pdbx_seq_one_letter_code
_entity_poly.pdbx_strand_id
1 'polypeptide(L)'
;MSDDESYGLPKDADEYVDIETFEQILEMDDGDPDREFSRGLVFGFFEQAEATFQEMDARLKEDDFDQVSSLGHFLKGSSATLGLFKVRDACEKIQHLGALKDETGNRDIKASEAQKAISRILPVMKEDYAAAERWLKDFFGDAEGEGSDP
;
A
#
# COMPACT_ATOMS: atom_id res chain seq x y z
N MET A 1 -14.22 24.40 19.64
CA MET A 1 -13.07 23.52 19.33
C MET A 1 -12.93 23.65 17.85
N SER A 2 -11.83 24.27 17.45
CA SER A 2 -11.64 24.98 16.19
C SER A 2 -11.99 24.12 14.98
N ASP A 3 -12.78 24.73 14.11
CA ASP A 3 -13.23 24.25 12.82
C ASP A 3 -12.02 23.97 11.88
N ASP A 4 -12.10 22.86 11.13
CA ASP A 4 -11.47 22.68 9.81
C ASP A 4 -9.94 22.48 9.72
N GLU A 5 -9.36 21.53 10.47
CA GLU A 5 -8.04 20.94 10.15
C GLU A 5 -8.16 19.74 9.20
N SER A 6 -9.09 19.81 8.24
CA SER A 6 -8.97 18.94 7.06
C SER A 6 -7.71 19.41 6.33
N TYR A 7 -6.66 18.59 6.31
CA TYR A 7 -5.34 18.84 5.69
C TYR A 7 -5.38 19.06 4.16
N GLY A 8 -6.43 19.67 3.64
CA GLY A 8 -6.76 19.80 2.23
C GLY A 8 -7.18 18.48 1.61
N LEU A 9 -7.60 17.48 2.41
CA LEU A 9 -7.92 16.16 1.89
C LEU A 9 -9.10 16.21 0.92
N PRO A 10 -8.95 15.67 -0.30
CA PRO A 10 -10.06 15.45 -1.22
C PRO A 10 -11.21 14.65 -0.56
N LYS A 11 -12.45 14.87 -1.03
CA LYS A 11 -13.65 14.25 -0.46
C LYS A 11 -13.67 12.72 -0.57
N ASP A 12 -12.90 12.16 -1.49
CA ASP A 12 -12.76 10.74 -1.78
C ASP A 12 -11.52 10.12 -1.11
N ALA A 13 -10.86 10.83 -0.20
CA ALA A 13 -9.66 10.35 0.50
C ALA A 13 -9.89 8.99 1.22
N ASP A 14 -11.08 8.79 1.78
CA ASP A 14 -11.47 7.57 2.50
C ASP A 14 -11.58 6.33 1.59
N GLU A 15 -11.57 6.52 0.27
CA GLU A 15 -11.48 5.41 -0.69
C GLU A 15 -10.06 4.84 -0.81
N TYR A 16 -9.03 5.59 -0.43
CA TYR A 16 -7.62 5.26 -0.66
C TYR A 16 -6.79 5.13 0.62
N VAL A 17 -7.09 5.96 1.63
CA VAL A 17 -6.35 6.01 2.89
C VAL A 17 -7.29 5.96 4.10
N ASP A 18 -6.78 5.43 5.20
CA ASP A 18 -7.34 5.63 6.53
C ASP A 18 -7.05 7.08 6.95
N ILE A 19 -8.11 7.89 7.05
CA ILE A 19 -8.01 9.34 7.26
C ILE A 19 -7.22 9.66 8.52
N GLU A 20 -7.56 9.03 9.65
CA GLU A 20 -6.90 9.32 10.93
C GLU A 20 -5.40 9.00 10.88
N THR A 21 -5.01 7.88 10.26
CA THR A 21 -3.60 7.51 10.10
C THR A 21 -2.88 8.47 9.17
N PHE A 22 -3.51 8.87 8.06
CA PHE A 22 -2.89 9.74 7.09
C PHE A 22 -2.76 11.18 7.60
N GLU A 23 -3.76 11.71 8.31
CA GLU A 23 -3.70 13.02 8.97
C GLU A 23 -2.56 13.10 9.98
N GLN A 24 -2.29 12.05 10.76
CA GLN A 24 -1.12 12.00 11.66
C GLN A 24 0.22 12.16 10.93
N ILE A 25 0.32 11.73 9.68
CA ILE A 25 1.52 11.92 8.86
C ILE A 25 1.58 13.37 8.39
N LEU A 26 0.45 13.96 8.01
CA LEU A 26 0.37 15.34 7.56
C LEU A 26 0.59 16.35 8.71
N GLU A 27 0.19 16.01 9.94
CA GLU A 27 0.53 16.73 11.17
C GLU A 27 2.05 16.90 11.35
N MET A 28 2.85 15.97 10.84
CA MET A 28 4.31 16.07 10.93
C MET A 28 4.90 17.16 10.03
N ASP A 29 4.14 17.61 9.03
CA ASP A 29 4.48 18.74 8.15
C ASP A 29 3.86 20.07 8.62
N ASP A 30 3.29 20.15 9.82
CA ASP A 30 2.67 21.39 10.32
C ASP A 30 3.65 22.57 10.27
N GLY A 31 3.32 23.58 9.45
CA GLY A 31 4.16 24.76 9.21
C GLY A 31 5.16 24.61 8.06
N ASP A 32 5.22 23.46 7.40
CA ASP A 32 5.93 23.22 6.15
C ASP A 32 4.98 23.30 4.94
N PRO A 33 5.07 24.34 4.10
CA PRO A 33 4.24 24.45 2.91
C PRO A 33 4.54 23.39 1.84
N ASP A 34 5.75 22.81 1.84
CA ASP A 34 6.21 21.86 0.81
C ASP A 34 5.91 20.40 1.19
N ARG A 35 5.47 20.15 2.42
CA ARG A 35 5.14 18.82 2.97
C ARG A 35 6.27 17.81 2.77
N GLU A 36 7.52 18.23 3.03
CA GLU A 36 8.71 17.46 2.67
C GLU A 36 8.72 16.07 3.34
N PHE A 37 8.24 15.96 4.58
CA PHE A 37 8.25 14.71 5.32
C PHE A 37 7.22 13.71 4.79
N SER A 38 5.94 14.10 4.73
CA SER A 38 4.88 13.17 4.26
C SER A 38 5.10 12.78 2.80
N ARG A 39 5.53 13.72 1.96
CA ARG A 39 5.90 13.46 0.57
C ARG A 39 7.06 12.49 0.49
N GLY A 40 8.15 12.70 1.24
CA GLY A 40 9.28 11.78 1.27
C GLY A 40 8.88 10.36 1.67
N LEU A 41 8.00 10.23 2.67
CA LEU A 41 7.50 8.93 3.14
C LEU A 41 6.65 8.22 2.09
N VAL A 42 5.73 8.94 1.44
CA VAL A 42 4.84 8.40 0.41
C VAL A 42 5.60 7.98 -0.84
N PHE A 43 6.50 8.81 -1.34
CA PHE A 43 7.26 8.50 -2.56
C PHE A 43 8.29 7.39 -2.31
N GLY A 44 8.90 7.35 -1.12
CA GLY A 44 9.75 6.22 -0.72
C GLY A 44 8.97 4.89 -0.63
N PHE A 45 7.69 4.94 -0.25
CA PHE A 45 6.84 3.74 -0.27
C PHE A 45 6.56 3.23 -1.68
N PHE A 46 6.40 4.09 -2.69
CA PHE A 46 6.12 3.64 -4.05
C PHE A 46 7.22 2.71 -4.59
N GLU A 47 8.49 3.13 -4.45
CA GLU A 47 9.64 2.31 -4.85
C GLU A 47 9.66 0.97 -4.11
N GLN A 48 9.37 1.00 -2.80
CA GLN A 48 9.33 -0.20 -1.97
C GLN A 48 8.19 -1.15 -2.38
N ALA A 49 7.01 -0.62 -2.67
CA ALA A 49 5.84 -1.39 -3.09
C ALA A 49 6.08 -2.08 -4.43
N GLU A 50 6.56 -1.33 -5.43
CA GLU A 50 6.86 -1.87 -6.76
C GLU A 50 7.92 -2.97 -6.72
N ALA A 51 9.02 -2.74 -6.00
CA ALA A 51 10.06 -3.74 -5.83
C ALA A 51 9.52 -5.01 -5.14
N THR A 52 8.72 -4.83 -4.07
CA THR A 52 8.12 -5.94 -3.34
C THR A 52 7.17 -6.74 -4.20
N PHE A 53 6.35 -6.09 -5.03
CA PHE A 53 5.42 -6.78 -5.94
C PHE A 53 6.13 -7.63 -6.99
N GLN A 54 7.22 -7.11 -7.56
CA GLN A 54 8.04 -7.86 -8.51
C GLN A 54 8.66 -9.09 -7.83
N GLU A 55 9.15 -8.94 -6.60
CA GLU A 55 9.73 -10.05 -5.86
C GLU A 55 8.67 -11.09 -5.44
N MET A 56 7.48 -10.65 -5.03
CA MET A 56 6.34 -11.54 -4.75
C MET A 56 5.97 -12.38 -5.97
N ASP A 57 5.88 -11.79 -7.16
CA ASP A 57 5.59 -12.54 -8.39
C ASP A 57 6.68 -13.58 -8.69
N ALA A 58 7.95 -13.21 -8.48
CA ALA A 58 9.08 -14.09 -8.73
C ALA A 58 9.05 -15.29 -7.77
N ARG A 59 8.91 -15.04 -6.46
CA ARG A 59 8.87 -16.09 -5.43
C ARG A 59 7.65 -16.99 -5.54
N LEU A 60 6.50 -16.42 -5.93
CA LEU A 60 5.30 -17.23 -6.17
C LEU A 60 5.48 -18.20 -7.35
N LYS A 61 6.23 -17.82 -8.40
CA LYS A 61 6.55 -18.74 -9.52
C LYS A 61 7.54 -19.84 -9.12
N GLU A 62 8.36 -19.58 -8.12
CA GLU A 62 9.33 -20.52 -7.55
C GLU A 62 8.72 -21.41 -6.46
N ASP A 63 7.42 -21.26 -6.16
CA ASP A 63 6.72 -21.89 -5.04
C ASP A 63 7.38 -21.60 -3.67
N ASP A 64 8.07 -20.47 -3.53
CA ASP A 64 8.75 -20.02 -2.30
C ASP A 64 7.77 -19.25 -1.40
N PHE A 65 6.86 -20.01 -0.78
CA PHE A 65 5.79 -19.45 0.06
C PHE A 65 6.31 -18.74 1.32
N ASP A 66 7.45 -19.18 1.88
CA ASP A 66 8.07 -18.57 3.05
C ASP A 66 8.54 -17.14 2.74
N GLN A 67 9.17 -16.94 1.56
CA GLN A 67 9.56 -15.61 1.13
C GLN A 67 8.34 -14.76 0.77
N VAL A 68 7.32 -15.33 0.12
CA VAL A 68 6.05 -14.60 -0.14
C VAL A 68 5.40 -14.14 1.17
N SER A 69 5.39 -14.98 2.21
CA SER A 69 4.88 -14.62 3.53
C SER A 69 5.66 -13.45 4.15
N SER A 70 6.99 -13.50 4.06
CA SER A 70 7.89 -12.48 4.58
C SER A 70 7.72 -11.13 3.87
N LEU A 71 7.59 -11.15 2.54
CA LEU A 71 7.30 -9.95 1.73
C LEU A 71 5.92 -9.37 2.06
N GLY A 72 4.91 -10.23 2.28
CA GLY A 72 3.58 -9.82 2.72
C GLY A 72 3.63 -9.12 4.07
N HIS A 73 4.36 -9.69 5.04
CA HIS A 73 4.55 -9.06 6.35
C HIS A 73 5.24 -7.69 6.25
N PHE A 74 6.31 -7.61 5.45
CA PHE A 74 7.08 -6.39 5.25
C PHE A 74 6.22 -5.26 4.68
N LEU A 75 5.55 -5.50 3.55
CA LEU A 75 4.74 -4.48 2.89
C LEU A 75 3.48 -4.14 3.68
N LYS A 76 2.93 -5.09 4.47
CA LYS A 76 1.84 -4.79 5.43
C LYS A 76 2.24 -3.71 6.41
N GLY A 77 3.44 -3.80 7.00
CA GLY A 77 3.93 -2.81 7.96
C GLY A 77 4.07 -1.43 7.33
N SER A 78 4.64 -1.37 6.13
CA SER A 78 4.85 -0.10 5.43
C SER A 78 3.55 0.57 4.97
N SER A 79 2.63 -0.21 4.38
CA SER A 79 1.31 0.28 3.96
C SER A 79 0.44 0.72 5.15
N ALA A 80 0.56 0.06 6.30
CA ALA A 80 -0.14 0.47 7.51
C ALA A 80 0.31 1.84 8.01
N THR A 81 1.60 2.17 7.93
CA THR A 81 2.13 3.50 8.32
C THR A 81 1.48 4.62 7.50
N LEU A 82 1.18 4.39 6.23
CA LEU A 82 0.56 5.36 5.33
C LEU A 82 -0.98 5.33 5.34
N GLY A 83 -1.60 4.45 6.12
CA GLY A 83 -3.05 4.26 6.10
C GLY A 83 -3.59 3.58 4.84
N LEU A 84 -2.75 2.96 4.01
CA LEU A 84 -3.17 2.28 2.77
C LEU A 84 -3.86 0.94 3.06
N PHE A 85 -5.06 1.01 3.63
CA PHE A 85 -5.75 -0.13 4.25
C PHE A 85 -6.02 -1.28 3.27
N LYS A 86 -6.37 -1.00 2.01
CA LYS A 86 -6.59 -2.06 0.99
C LYS A 86 -5.31 -2.86 0.73
N VAL A 87 -4.17 -2.18 0.60
CA VAL A 87 -2.86 -2.81 0.40
C VAL A 87 -2.45 -3.57 1.65
N ARG A 88 -2.62 -2.97 2.83
CA ARG A 88 -2.35 -3.59 4.14
C ARG A 88 -3.12 -4.91 4.30
N ASP A 89 -4.43 -4.88 4.06
CA ASP A 89 -5.31 -6.03 4.28
C ASP A 89 -5.02 -7.15 3.26
N ALA A 90 -4.69 -6.80 2.01
CA ALA A 90 -4.24 -7.77 1.02
C ALA A 90 -2.88 -8.40 1.40
N CYS A 91 -1.94 -7.59 1.89
CA CYS A 91 -0.65 -8.06 2.38
C CYS A 91 -0.80 -9.01 3.57
N GLU A 92 -1.75 -8.76 4.48
CA GLU A 92 -2.06 -9.67 5.58
C GLU A 92 -2.55 -11.03 5.09
N LYS A 93 -3.47 -11.04 4.12
CA LYS A 93 -3.92 -12.29 3.49
C LYS A 93 -2.76 -13.02 2.83
N ILE A 94 -1.90 -12.33 2.09
CA ILE A 94 -0.72 -12.92 1.44
C ILE A 94 0.25 -13.47 2.48
N GLN A 95 0.47 -12.77 3.59
CA GLN A 95 1.29 -13.23 4.72
C GLN A 95 0.77 -14.58 5.24
N HIS A 96 -0.53 -14.69 5.50
CA HIS A 96 -1.16 -15.93 5.99
C HIS A 96 -1.11 -17.06 4.95
N LEU A 97 -1.43 -16.77 3.69
CA LEU A 97 -1.40 -17.73 2.60
C LEU A 97 0.01 -18.26 2.33
N GLY A 98 1.03 -17.40 2.38
CA GLY A 98 2.44 -17.80 2.29
C GLY A 98 2.88 -18.67 3.47
N ALA A 99 2.28 -18.49 4.65
CA ALA A 99 2.50 -19.40 5.79
C ALA A 99 1.70 -20.72 5.67
N LEU A 100 1.15 -21.01 4.49
CA LEU A 100 0.26 -22.15 4.20
C LEU A 100 -0.96 -22.21 5.13
N LYS A 101 -1.52 -21.03 5.44
CA LYS A 101 -2.77 -20.87 6.16
C LYS A 101 -3.85 -20.26 5.28
N ASP A 102 -5.11 -20.43 5.64
CA ASP A 102 -6.20 -19.72 4.97
C ASP A 102 -6.09 -18.20 5.15
N GLU A 103 -6.90 -17.43 4.41
CA GLU A 103 -6.86 -15.95 4.43
C GLU A 103 -7.05 -15.35 5.83
N THR A 104 -7.55 -16.12 6.80
CA THR A 104 -7.77 -15.69 8.19
C THR A 104 -6.64 -16.10 9.14
N GLY A 105 -5.65 -16.87 8.67
CA GLY A 105 -4.54 -17.38 9.47
C GLY A 105 -4.91 -18.49 10.47
N ASN A 106 -6.13 -19.04 10.39
CA ASN A 106 -6.67 -19.93 11.43
C ASN A 106 -6.63 -21.42 11.07
N ARG A 107 -6.49 -21.75 9.79
CA ARG A 107 -6.48 -23.15 9.32
C ARG A 107 -5.35 -23.38 8.34
N ASP A 108 -4.67 -24.51 8.45
CA ASP A 108 -3.68 -24.92 7.48
C ASP A 108 -4.34 -25.31 6.15
N ILE A 109 -3.69 -24.94 5.04
CA ILE A 109 -4.13 -25.23 3.67
C ILE A 109 -2.99 -25.85 2.87
N LYS A 110 -3.32 -26.41 1.70
CA LYS A 110 -2.32 -26.96 0.79
C LYS A 110 -1.63 -25.85 0.00
N ALA A 111 -0.39 -26.08 -0.39
CA ALA A 111 0.37 -25.19 -1.28
C ALA A 111 -0.40 -24.82 -2.57
N SER A 112 -1.12 -25.77 -3.18
CA SER A 112 -1.93 -25.49 -4.37
C SER A 112 -3.11 -24.55 -4.12
N GLU A 113 -3.67 -24.57 -2.91
CA GLU A 113 -4.74 -23.65 -2.50
C GLU A 113 -4.17 -22.26 -2.23
N ALA A 114 -3.03 -22.18 -1.54
CA ALA A 114 -2.29 -20.94 -1.32
C ALA A 114 -1.89 -20.29 -2.65
N GLN A 115 -1.27 -21.05 -3.56
CA GLN A 115 -0.87 -20.60 -4.89
C GLN A 115 -2.03 -19.94 -5.65
N LYS A 116 -3.18 -20.62 -5.68
CA LYS A 116 -4.38 -20.14 -6.36
C LYS A 116 -4.94 -18.87 -5.71
N ALA A 117 -4.96 -18.80 -4.38
CA ALA A 117 -5.46 -17.63 -3.66
C ALA A 117 -4.54 -16.41 -3.83
N ILE A 118 -3.22 -16.58 -3.67
CA ILE A 118 -2.25 -15.50 -3.86
C ILE A 118 -2.27 -15.00 -5.30
N SER A 119 -2.34 -15.88 -6.29
CA SER A 119 -2.44 -15.51 -7.72
C SER A 119 -3.70 -14.70 -8.06
N ARG A 120 -4.75 -14.77 -7.21
CA ARG A 120 -5.96 -13.96 -7.34
C ARG A 120 -5.85 -12.63 -6.59
N ILE A 121 -5.22 -12.62 -5.42
CA ILE A 121 -5.14 -11.42 -4.56
C ILE A 121 -4.07 -10.46 -5.07
N LEU A 122 -2.92 -10.96 -5.52
CA LEU A 122 -1.78 -10.14 -5.90
C LEU A 122 -2.09 -9.14 -7.04
N PRO A 123 -2.83 -9.50 -8.11
CA PRO A 123 -3.24 -8.53 -9.14
C PRO A 123 -4.20 -7.46 -8.60
N VAL A 124 -5.19 -7.85 -7.78
CA VAL A 124 -6.14 -6.90 -7.19
C VAL A 124 -5.43 -5.92 -6.26
N MET A 125 -4.49 -6.40 -5.44
CA MET A 125 -3.68 -5.53 -4.58
C MET A 125 -2.87 -4.51 -5.39
N LYS A 126 -2.34 -4.90 -6.55
CA LYS A 126 -1.62 -3.98 -7.46
C LYS A 126 -2.55 -2.93 -8.07
N GLU A 127 -3.79 -3.29 -8.39
CA GLU A 127 -4.80 -2.34 -8.87
C GLU A 127 -5.19 -1.34 -7.78
N ASP A 128 -5.45 -1.82 -6.57
CA ASP A 128 -5.74 -0.98 -5.40
C ASP A 128 -4.58 -0.04 -5.08
N TYR A 129 -3.34 -0.55 -5.10
CA TYR A 129 -2.13 0.25 -4.96
C TYR A 129 -2.04 1.33 -6.06
N ALA A 130 -2.19 0.97 -7.33
CA ALA A 130 -2.05 1.92 -8.43
C ALA A 130 -3.13 3.02 -8.39
N ALA A 131 -4.31 2.71 -7.86
CA ALA A 131 -5.35 3.70 -7.63
C ALA A 131 -4.96 4.69 -6.52
N ALA A 132 -4.48 4.18 -5.38
CA ALA A 132 -3.99 5.00 -4.28
C ALA A 132 -2.74 5.82 -4.66
N GLU A 133 -1.81 5.24 -5.42
CA GLU A 133 -0.62 5.92 -5.91
C GLU A 133 -0.97 7.13 -6.78
N ARG A 134 -1.89 6.97 -7.74
CA ARG A 134 -2.37 8.09 -8.56
C ARG A 134 -2.99 9.18 -7.70
N TRP A 135 -3.90 8.79 -6.80
CA TRP A 135 -4.55 9.75 -5.90
C TRP A 135 -3.52 10.50 -5.02
N LEU A 136 -2.52 9.81 -4.49
CA LEU A 136 -1.44 10.42 -3.69
C LEU A 136 -0.57 11.36 -4.54
N LYS A 137 -0.21 10.98 -5.77
CA LYS A 137 0.53 11.84 -6.70
C LYS A 137 -0.26 13.11 -7.02
N ASP A 138 -1.55 12.99 -7.28
CA ASP A 138 -2.45 14.14 -7.51
C ASP A 138 -2.52 15.03 -6.26
N PHE A 139 -2.66 14.44 -5.07
CA PHE A 139 -2.73 15.16 -3.78
C PHE A 139 -1.46 15.96 -3.49
N PHE A 140 -0.27 15.38 -3.72
CA PHE A 140 1.01 16.06 -3.53
C PHE A 140 1.43 16.96 -4.70
N GLY A 141 0.58 17.12 -5.72
CA GLY A 141 0.83 18.02 -6.85
C GLY A 141 1.84 17.51 -7.89
N ASP A 142 2.08 16.20 -7.95
CA ASP A 142 2.97 15.55 -8.92
C ASP A 142 2.24 14.99 -10.15
N ALA A 143 0.93 15.24 -10.24
CA ALA A 143 0.15 14.99 -11.42
C ALA A 143 0.42 16.06 -12.48
N GLU A 144 1.32 15.71 -13.40
CA GLU A 144 1.70 16.44 -14.63
C GLU A 144 2.98 17.31 -14.56
N GLY A 145 4.10 16.63 -14.81
CA GLY A 145 5.32 17.16 -15.40
C GLY A 145 5.58 16.67 -16.84
N GLU A 146 4.54 16.28 -17.59
CA GLU A 146 4.62 16.11 -19.06
C GLU A 146 3.72 17.16 -19.73
N GLY A 147 4.15 18.42 -19.66
CA GLY A 147 3.39 19.56 -20.16
C GLY A 147 4.25 20.79 -20.39
N SER A 148 5.41 20.63 -21.01
CA SER A 148 6.19 21.74 -21.53
C SER A 148 6.91 21.36 -22.82
N ASP A 149 6.28 21.66 -23.96
CA ASP A 149 6.86 22.62 -24.91
C ASP A 149 5.78 23.16 -25.89
N PRO A 150 5.92 24.43 -26.33
CA PRO A 150 4.94 25.17 -27.13
C PRO A 150 4.90 24.83 -28.63
#